data_AF-A0A7S5C047-F1
#
_entry.id   AF-A0A7S5C047-F1
#
_cell.length_a   1.000
_cell.length_b   1.000
_cell.length_c   1.000
_cell.angle_alpha   90.00
_cell.angle_beta   90.00
_cell.angle_gamma   90.00
#
_symmetry.space_group_name_H-M   'P 1'
#
loop_
_entity.id
_entity.type
_entity.pdbx_description
1 polymer ?
#
loop_
_entity_poly.entity_id
_entity_poly.type
_entity_poly.pdbx_seq_one_letter_code
_entity_poly.pdbx_strand_id
1 'polypeptide(L)'
;QVTLRESGPALVKPTQTLTLTCTFSGFSVRTSGMSIGWVRQPPGKALEWLALIDWDDDEYSKSLKTRLTISKDIYKNQVVLKMTNMGPLDTATYYCARMVNNYYGSGNYGWYFDTWGQGTLVTVSS
;
A
#
# COMPACT_ATOMS: atom_id res chain seq x y z
N GLN A 1 17.87 7.39 7.22
CA GLN A 1 16.78 6.70 7.93
C GLN A 1 15.67 6.40 6.93
N VAL A 2 15.03 5.23 7.01
CA VAL A 2 13.92 4.85 6.14
C VAL A 2 12.63 5.44 6.70
N THR A 3 11.83 6.12 5.88
CA THR A 3 10.55 6.69 6.31
C THR A 3 9.49 6.47 5.24
N LEU A 4 8.27 6.15 5.65
CA LEU A 4 7.10 6.04 4.79
C LEU A 4 6.00 6.97 5.34
N ARG A 5 5.37 7.76 4.46
CA ARG A 5 4.34 8.74 4.86
C ARG A 5 3.17 8.72 3.90
N GLU A 6 2.03 8.30 4.42
CA GLU A 6 0.74 8.29 3.73
C GLU A 6 0.11 9.69 3.70
N SER A 7 -0.63 9.95 2.64
CA SER A 7 -1.42 11.17 2.46
C SER A 7 -2.61 10.89 1.55
N GLY A 8 -3.69 11.64 1.74
CA GLY A 8 -4.92 11.48 0.97
C GLY A 8 -6.12 12.06 1.72
N PRO A 9 -7.34 11.89 1.19
CA PRO A 9 -8.54 12.37 1.85
C PRO A 9 -8.84 11.54 3.11
N ALA A 10 -9.22 12.21 4.19
CA ALA A 10 -9.69 11.54 5.42
C ALA A 10 -11.15 11.07 5.30
N LEU A 11 -11.93 11.66 4.39
CA LEU A 11 -13.33 11.36 4.16
C LEU A 11 -13.61 11.20 2.66
N VAL A 12 -14.31 10.14 2.30
CA VAL A 12 -14.74 9.86 0.91
C VAL A 12 -16.21 9.48 0.92
N LYS A 13 -16.99 9.94 -0.06
CA LYS A 13 -18.40 9.53 -0.16
C LYS A 13 -18.53 8.14 -0.80
N PRO A 14 -19.62 7.40 -0.54
CA PRO A 14 -19.91 6.17 -1.26
C PRO A 14 -19.82 6.37 -2.79
N THR A 15 -19.44 5.31 -3.51
CA THR A 15 -19.21 5.23 -4.97
C THR A 15 -18.08 6.10 -5.54
N GLN A 16 -17.49 7.00 -4.74
CA GLN A 16 -16.32 7.78 -5.16
C GLN A 16 -15.06 6.92 -5.24
N THR A 17 -14.00 7.52 -5.78
CA THR A 17 -12.67 6.93 -5.86
C THR A 17 -11.78 7.52 -4.78
N LEU A 18 -11.20 6.65 -3.94
CA LEU A 18 -10.13 7.01 -3.03
C LEU A 18 -8.81 7.07 -3.80
N THR A 19 -7.99 8.10 -3.55
CA THR A 19 -6.60 8.17 -4.00
C THR A 19 -5.70 8.45 -2.79
N LEU A 20 -4.81 7.52 -2.48
CA LEU A 20 -3.81 7.64 -1.43
C LEU A 20 -2.42 7.68 -2.05
N THR A 21 -1.53 8.48 -1.47
CA THR A 21 -0.13 8.59 -1.87
C THR A 21 0.77 8.27 -0.68
N CYS A 22 1.67 7.31 -0.86
CA CYS A 22 2.75 7.03 0.06
C CYS A 22 4.03 7.66 -0.49
N THR A 23 4.61 8.61 0.24
CA THR A 23 5.93 9.17 -0.06
C THR A 23 6.95 8.50 0.85
N PHE A 24 8.09 8.11 0.30
CA PHE A 24 9.12 7.39 1.05
C PHE A 24 10.52 7.96 0.83
N SER A 25 11.39 7.75 1.82
CA SER A 25 12.78 8.19 1.79
C SER A 25 13.71 7.12 2.37
N GLY A 26 15.00 7.22 2.05
CA GLY A 26 16.03 6.28 2.51
C GLY A 26 16.18 5.01 1.66
N PHE A 27 15.40 4.88 0.58
CA PHE A 27 15.55 3.83 -0.44
C PHE A 27 14.91 4.29 -1.77
N SER A 28 15.07 3.49 -2.83
CA SER A 28 14.42 3.70 -4.11
C SER A 28 13.59 2.47 -4.48
N VAL A 29 12.43 2.69 -5.10
CA VAL A 29 11.63 1.60 -5.71
C VAL A 29 12.34 0.94 -6.89
N ARG A 30 13.48 1.49 -7.33
CA ARG A 30 14.34 0.88 -8.35
C ARG A 30 15.33 -0.15 -7.78
N THR A 31 15.44 -0.25 -6.45
CA THR A 31 16.34 -1.21 -5.81
C THR A 31 15.76 -2.61 -5.96
N SER A 32 16.54 -3.55 -6.51
CA SER A 32 16.11 -4.94 -6.67
C SER A 32 15.81 -5.58 -5.32
N GLY A 33 14.77 -6.44 -5.29
CA GLY A 33 14.32 -7.08 -4.06
C GLY A 33 13.65 -6.12 -3.07
N MET A 34 13.22 -4.93 -3.50
CA MET A 34 12.42 -4.01 -2.70
C MET A 34 11.12 -3.66 -3.41
N SER A 35 10.02 -3.81 -2.69
CA SER A 35 8.68 -3.52 -3.17
C SER A 35 7.95 -2.67 -2.15
N ILE A 36 6.89 -1.98 -2.58
CA ILE A 36 6.04 -1.19 -1.68
C ILE A 36 4.61 -1.67 -1.80
N GLY A 37 4.01 -1.98 -0.66
CA GLY A 37 2.65 -2.47 -0.57
C GLY A 37 1.73 -1.51 0.14
N TRP A 38 0.45 -1.61 -0.18
CA TRP A 38 -0.63 -1.04 0.60
C TRP A 38 -1.36 -2.14 1.37
N VAL A 39 -1.63 -1.86 2.63
CA VAL A 39 -2.35 -2.73 3.55
C VAL A 39 -3.39 -1.87 4.25
N ARG A 40 -4.57 -2.41 4.52
CA ARG A 40 -5.57 -1.71 5.33
C ARG A 40 -5.95 -2.51 6.56
N GLN A 41 -6.43 -1.80 7.57
CA GLN A 41 -6.99 -2.39 8.77
C GLN A 41 -8.37 -1.78 9.03
N PRO A 42 -9.46 -2.50 8.71
CA PRO A 42 -10.79 -2.10 9.12
C PRO A 42 -10.92 -2.12 10.65
N PRO A 43 -11.78 -1.28 11.25
CA PRO A 43 -12.00 -1.27 12.70
C PRO A 43 -12.35 -2.66 13.24
N GLY A 44 -11.61 -3.12 14.25
CA GLY A 44 -11.84 -4.42 14.89
C GLY A 44 -11.47 -5.65 14.04
N LYS A 45 -10.77 -5.47 12.90
CA LYS A 45 -10.36 -6.57 12.01
C LYS A 45 -8.83 -6.68 11.90
N ALA A 46 -8.39 -7.84 11.39
CA ALA A 46 -7.00 -8.06 11.02
C ALA A 46 -6.59 -7.19 9.82
N LEU A 47 -5.28 -7.10 9.60
CA LEU A 47 -4.70 -6.45 8.43
C LEU A 47 -5.08 -7.22 7.15
N GLU A 48 -5.47 -6.47 6.12
CA GLU A 48 -5.79 -6.96 4.79
C GLU A 48 -4.82 -6.31 3.79
N TRP A 49 -3.98 -7.11 3.15
CA TRP A 49 -3.13 -6.63 2.06
C TRP A 49 -3.98 -6.28 0.83
N LEU A 50 -3.64 -5.17 0.16
CA LEU A 50 -4.41 -4.64 -0.97
C LEU A 50 -3.70 -4.80 -2.31
N ALA A 51 -2.49 -4.27 -2.41
CA ALA A 51 -1.69 -4.27 -3.62
C ALA A 51 -0.21 -4.10 -3.29
N LEU A 52 0.66 -4.57 -4.17
CA LEU A 52 2.11 -4.46 -4.10
C LEU A 52 2.61 -3.98 -5.46
N ILE A 53 3.54 -3.04 -5.45
CA ILE A 53 4.28 -2.64 -6.63
C ILE A 53 5.72 -3.10 -6.49
N ASP A 54 6.17 -3.90 -7.45
CA ASP A 54 7.54 -4.40 -7.54
C ASP A 54 8.23 -3.87 -8.80
N TRP A 55 9.46 -4.31 -9.07
CA TRP A 55 10.19 -3.99 -10.28
C TRP A 55 9.55 -4.58 -11.54
N ASP A 56 9.19 -5.86 -11.49
CA ASP A 56 8.71 -6.64 -12.63
C ASP A 56 7.19 -6.55 -12.82
N ASP A 57 6.42 -6.92 -11.80
CA ASP A 57 4.96 -7.01 -11.87
C ASP A 57 4.28 -6.40 -10.64
N ASP A 58 3.07 -5.87 -10.87
CA ASP A 58 2.17 -5.40 -9.82
C ASP A 58 1.26 -6.53 -9.34
N GLU A 59 1.14 -6.71 -8.03
CA GLU A 59 0.25 -7.69 -7.44
C GLU A 59 -0.96 -7.03 -6.76
N TYR A 60 -2.10 -7.71 -6.80
CA TYR A 60 -3.36 -7.23 -6.23
C TYR A 60 -4.06 -8.31 -5.41
N SER A 61 -4.72 -7.91 -4.34
CA SER A 61 -5.60 -8.77 -3.54
C SER A 61 -6.74 -9.31 -4.39
N LYS A 62 -6.92 -10.63 -4.37
CA LYS A 62 -7.89 -11.32 -5.23
C LYS A 62 -9.33 -10.79 -5.02
N SER A 63 -9.69 -10.47 -3.78
CA SER A 63 -11.01 -9.97 -3.39
C SER A 63 -11.31 -8.56 -3.93
N LEU A 64 -10.29 -7.72 -4.15
CA LEU A 64 -10.46 -6.31 -4.47
C LEU A 64 -9.84 -5.91 -5.80
N LYS A 65 -9.21 -6.87 -6.53
CA LYS A 65 -8.46 -6.64 -7.77
C LYS A 65 -9.18 -5.77 -8.78
N THR A 66 -10.50 -5.91 -8.94
CA THR A 66 -11.28 -5.15 -9.92
C THR A 66 -11.48 -3.67 -9.55
N ARG A 67 -11.26 -3.31 -8.28
CA ARG A 67 -11.44 -1.94 -7.77
C ARG A 67 -10.11 -1.21 -7.53
N LEU A 68 -8.99 -1.93 -7.53
CA LEU A 68 -7.68 -1.40 -7.16
C LEU A 68 -6.84 -1.03 -8.38
N THR A 69 -6.07 0.04 -8.25
CA THR A 69 -5.00 0.39 -9.18
C THR A 69 -3.83 0.91 -8.36
N ILE A 70 -2.64 0.35 -8.55
CA ILE A 70 -1.40 0.85 -7.94
C ILE A 70 -0.51 1.46 -9.03
N SER A 71 0.23 2.50 -8.67
CA SER A 71 1.22 3.09 -9.57
C SER A 71 2.39 3.68 -8.78
N LYS A 72 3.55 3.80 -9.44
CA LYS A 72 4.77 4.40 -8.85
C LYS A 72 5.22 5.64 -9.63
N ASP A 73 5.61 6.67 -8.89
CA ASP A 73 6.40 7.81 -9.41
C ASP A 73 7.82 7.68 -8.86
N ILE A 74 8.69 7.15 -9.71
CA ILE A 74 10.11 6.89 -9.41
C ILE A 74 10.92 8.16 -9.14
N TYR A 75 10.50 9.32 -9.67
CA TYR A 75 11.25 10.57 -9.52
C TYR A 75 10.90 11.25 -8.20
N LYS A 76 9.67 11.03 -7.71
CA LYS A 76 9.19 11.58 -6.45
C LYS A 76 9.30 10.60 -5.28
N ASN A 77 9.73 9.36 -5.52
CA ASN A 77 9.67 8.27 -4.54
C ASN A 77 8.27 8.17 -3.93
N GLN A 78 7.28 7.97 -4.80
CA GLN A 78 5.88 7.85 -4.42
C GLN A 78 5.25 6.60 -4.98
N VAL A 79 4.35 5.99 -4.19
CA VAL A 79 3.43 4.95 -4.62
C VAL A 79 2.02 5.42 -4.36
N VAL A 80 1.17 5.35 -5.38
CA VAL A 80 -0.22 5.79 -5.35
C VAL A 80 -1.13 4.58 -5.40
N LEU A 81 -2.09 4.53 -4.48
CA LEU A 81 -3.21 3.59 -4.50
C LEU A 81 -4.46 4.34 -4.94
N LYS A 82 -5.13 3.83 -5.96
CA LYS A 82 -6.51 4.19 -6.28
C LYS A 82 -7.44 3.04 -5.98
N MET A 83 -8.56 3.34 -5.35
CA MET A 83 -9.61 2.37 -5.04
C MET A 83 -10.96 2.94 -5.45
N THR A 84 -11.59 2.31 -6.43
CA THR A 84 -12.87 2.77 -7.01
C THR A 84 -14.06 2.17 -6.27
N ASN A 85 -15.24 2.77 -6.49
CA ASN A 85 -16.50 2.29 -5.92
C ASN A 85 -16.40 2.08 -4.40
N MET A 86 -15.95 3.12 -3.67
CA MET A 86 -15.79 3.07 -2.22
C MET A 86 -17.14 2.80 -1.53
N GLY A 87 -17.13 1.91 -0.54
CA GLY A 87 -18.29 1.61 0.30
C GLY A 87 -17.97 1.72 1.80
N PRO A 88 -18.99 1.68 2.68
CA PRO A 88 -18.79 1.79 4.13
C PRO A 88 -17.79 0.77 4.70
N LEU A 89 -17.76 -0.43 4.13
CA LEU A 89 -16.83 -1.51 4.50
C LEU A 89 -15.37 -1.22 4.15
N ASP A 90 -15.10 -0.20 3.33
CA ASP A 90 -13.77 0.26 3.00
C ASP A 90 -13.23 1.30 4.01
N THR A 91 -14.02 1.66 5.04
CA THR A 91 -13.52 2.47 6.17
C THR A 91 -12.45 1.69 6.92
N ALA A 92 -11.22 2.21 6.93
CA ALA A 92 -10.06 1.56 7.50
C ALA A 92 -8.90 2.53 7.72
N THR A 93 -7.93 2.13 8.54
CA THR A 93 -6.60 2.75 8.49
C THR A 93 -5.80 2.10 7.37
N TYR A 94 -5.31 2.90 6.44
CA TYR A 94 -4.51 2.47 5.30
C TYR A 94 -3.04 2.76 5.56
N TYR A 95 -2.20 1.74 5.43
CA TYR A 95 -0.77 1.79 5.65
C TYR A 95 -0.05 1.50 4.35
N CYS A 96 1.05 2.20 4.11
CA CYS A 96 2.05 1.75 3.17
C CYS A 96 3.20 1.06 3.91
N ALA A 97 3.71 -0.02 3.31
CA ALA A 97 4.74 -0.84 3.90
C ALA A 97 5.80 -1.20 2.85
N ARG A 98 7.07 -1.18 3.25
CA ARG A 98 8.17 -1.67 2.44
C ARG A 98 8.28 -3.18 2.63
N MET A 99 8.33 -3.90 1.52
CA MET A 99 8.62 -5.33 1.46
C MET A 99 10.03 -5.53 0.95
N VAL A 100 10.80 -6.38 1.61
CA VAL A 100 12.17 -6.71 1.21
C VAL A 100 12.32 -8.21 1.04
N ASN A 101 13.11 -8.62 0.05
CA ASN A 101 13.58 -9.98 -0.08
C ASN A 101 14.81 -10.16 0.82
N ASN A 102 14.76 -11.14 1.74
CA ASN A 102 15.93 -11.50 2.53
C ASN A 102 16.37 -12.93 2.24
N TYR A 103 17.68 -13.12 2.20
CA TYR A 103 18.32 -14.41 1.96
C TYR A 103 18.58 -15.09 3.31
N TYR A 104 17.91 -16.21 3.56
CA TYR A 104 18.00 -16.94 4.83
C TYR A 104 19.15 -17.96 4.89
N GLY A 105 20.04 -17.98 3.90
CA GLY A 105 20.90 -19.15 3.67
C GLY A 105 20.10 -20.33 3.10
N SER A 106 20.77 -21.37 2.59
CA SER A 106 20.17 -22.56 1.93
C SER A 106 19.50 -22.35 0.56
N GLY A 107 19.64 -21.17 -0.07
CA GLY A 107 19.01 -20.89 -1.37
C GLY A 107 17.55 -20.45 -1.29
N ASN A 108 17.01 -20.27 -0.08
CA ASN A 108 15.64 -19.84 0.16
C ASN A 108 15.57 -18.32 0.33
N TYR A 109 14.68 -17.70 -0.45
CA TYR A 109 14.30 -16.30 -0.35
C TYR A 109 12.92 -16.21 0.29
N GLY A 110 12.72 -15.24 1.18
CA GLY A 110 11.42 -14.97 1.77
C GLY A 110 11.18 -13.49 1.91
N TRP A 111 9.96 -13.10 1.58
CA TRP A 111 9.53 -11.71 1.55
C TRP A 111 8.80 -11.36 2.84
N TYR A 112 9.12 -10.19 3.40
CA TYR A 112 8.40 -9.68 4.57
C TYR A 112 8.37 -8.15 4.57
N PHE A 113 7.40 -7.60 5.30
CA PHE A 113 7.32 -6.17 5.54
C PHE A 113 8.23 -5.79 6.71
N ASP A 114 9.20 -4.91 6.46
CA ASP A 114 10.19 -4.51 7.47
C ASP A 114 9.96 -3.10 8.00
N THR A 115 9.32 -2.23 7.21
CA THR A 115 9.08 -0.83 7.55
C THR A 115 7.65 -0.44 7.16
N TRP A 116 6.97 0.27 8.04
CA TRP A 116 5.59 0.71 7.87
C TRP A 116 5.49 2.22 8.03
N GLY A 117 4.58 2.85 7.29
CA GLY A 117 4.13 4.20 7.60
C GLY A 117 3.22 4.22 8.83
N GLN A 118 2.88 5.42 9.29
CA GLN A 118 2.02 5.60 10.46
C GLN A 118 0.56 5.27 10.16
N GLY A 119 0.21 5.20 8.88
CA GLY A 119 -1.14 4.97 8.40
C GLY A 119 -1.99 6.23 8.34
N THR A 120 -3.02 6.17 7.51
CA THR A 120 -4.03 7.22 7.38
C THR A 120 -5.42 6.61 7.53
N LEU A 121 -6.22 7.17 8.45
CA LEU A 121 -7.63 6.80 8.58
C LEU A 121 -8.41 7.39 7.41
N VAL A 122 -9.14 6.53 6.71
CA VAL A 122 -10.11 6.94 5.70
C VAL A 122 -11.49 6.47 6.14
N THR A 123 -12.42 7.42 6.24
CA THR A 123 -13.82 7.15 6.54
C THR A 123 -14.66 7.24 5.27
N VAL A 124 -15.59 6.30 5.09
CA VAL A 124 -16.56 6.35 4.00
C VAL A 124 -17.95 6.65 4.56
N SER A 125 -18.41 7.89 4.38
CA SER A 125 -19.74 8.32 4.83
C SER A 125 -20.33 9.39 3.91
N SER A 126 -21.67 9.54 3.96
CA SER A 126 -22.45 10.50 3.16
C SER A 126 -22.42 11.91 3.73
#